data_AF-A0A1E5L7X6-F1
#
_entry.id   AF-A0A1E5L7X6-F1
#
_cell.length_a   1.000
_cell.length_b   1.000
_cell.length_c   1.000
_cell.angle_alpha   90.00
_cell.angle_beta   90.00
_cell.angle_gamma   90.00
#
_symmetry.space_group_name_H-M   'P 1'
#
loop_
_entity.id
_entity.type
_entity.pdbx_description
1 polymer ?
#
loop_
_entity_poly.entity_id
_entity_poly.type
_entity_poly.pdbx_seq_one_letter_code
_entity_poly.pdbx_strand_id
1 'polypeptide(L)'
;MNILSTYNDTLTEIQMIDLRIKSLEMEHEILWKEVNRKPTSIMERALNRMAAICNEVESLALIQKEKQKALDEMDKKIDEFQSIYYKVAYMRDVKGLSLVSIGLELGYSYEYIRKISMKVPRTRRVKALL
;
A
#
# COMPACT_ATOMS: atom_id res chain seq x y z
N MET A 1 -1.38 19.78 5.06
CA MET A 1 -1.31 18.34 4.75
C MET A 1 0.03 17.82 5.26
N ASN A 2 0.06 16.71 6.00
CA ASN A 2 1.30 16.14 6.56
C ASN A 2 1.85 15.13 5.54
N ILE A 3 3.10 15.28 5.10
CA ILE A 3 3.70 14.39 4.07
C ILE A 3 3.64 12.91 4.51
N LEU A 4 3.79 12.63 5.81
CA LEU A 4 3.65 11.28 6.36
C LEU A 4 2.21 10.77 6.32
N SER A 5 1.20 11.65 6.46
CA SER A 5 -0.20 11.23 6.31
C SER A 5 -0.48 10.88 4.85
N THR A 6 -0.08 11.73 3.90
CA THR A 6 -0.24 11.47 2.47
C THR A 6 0.47 10.18 2.04
N TYR A 7 1.65 9.88 2.58
CA TYR A 7 2.35 8.62 2.29
C TYR A 7 1.55 7.40 2.78
N ASN A 8 1.07 7.44 4.02
CA ASN A 8 0.25 6.36 4.59
C ASN A 8 -1.09 6.21 3.86
N ASP A 9 -1.70 7.31 3.42
CA ASP A 9 -2.93 7.29 2.65
C ASP A 9 -2.69 6.57 1.30
N THR A 10 -1.62 6.93 0.57
CA THR A 10 -1.24 6.27 -0.69
C THR A 10 -0.94 4.77 -0.49
N LEU A 11 -0.26 4.39 0.58
CA LEU A 11 -0.07 2.96 0.94
C LEU A 11 -1.41 2.24 1.16
N THR A 12 -2.33 2.88 1.87
CA THR A 12 -3.66 2.32 2.15
C THR A 12 -4.45 2.16 0.85
N GLU A 13 -4.36 3.13 -0.05
CA GLU A 13 -4.98 3.05 -1.37
C GLU A 13 -4.46 1.88 -2.20
N ILE A 14 -3.15 1.64 -2.21
CA ILE A 14 -2.55 0.46 -2.87
C ILE A 14 -3.12 -0.84 -2.28
N GLN A 15 -3.18 -0.94 -0.95
CA GLN A 15 -3.75 -2.13 -0.28
C GLN A 15 -5.23 -2.34 -0.64
N MET A 16 -6.01 -1.27 -0.74
CA MET A 16 -7.41 -1.37 -1.17
C MET A 16 -7.53 -1.83 -2.62
N ILE A 17 -6.63 -1.38 -3.50
CA ILE A 17 -6.57 -1.83 -4.89
C ILE A 17 -6.22 -3.33 -4.96
N ASP A 18 -5.25 -3.80 -4.19
CA ASP A 18 -4.89 -5.23 -4.10
C ASP A 18 -6.08 -6.11 -3.69
N LEU A 19 -6.81 -5.68 -2.63
CA LEU A 19 -8.00 -6.39 -2.18
C LEU A 19 -9.09 -6.42 -3.26
N ARG A 20 -9.25 -5.34 -4.03
CA ARG A 20 -10.22 -5.27 -5.11
C ARG A 20 -9.84 -6.17 -6.28
N ILE A 21 -8.58 -6.16 -6.72
CA ILE A 21 -8.07 -7.06 -7.77
C ILE A 21 -8.32 -8.52 -7.38
N LYS A 22 -7.92 -8.90 -6.16
CA LYS A 22 -8.13 -10.26 -5.65
C LYS A 22 -9.60 -10.68 -5.63
N SER A 23 -10.50 -9.76 -5.26
CA SER A 23 -11.94 -10.02 -5.28
C SER A 23 -12.47 -10.23 -6.71
N LEU A 24 -11.99 -9.45 -7.68
CA LEU A 24 -12.36 -9.55 -9.10
C LEU A 24 -11.83 -10.84 -9.74
N GLU A 25 -10.60 -11.23 -9.44
CA GLU A 25 -10.01 -12.49 -9.91
C GLU A 25 -10.80 -13.70 -9.40
N MET A 26 -11.25 -13.66 -8.14
CA MET A 26 -12.11 -14.71 -7.58
C MET A 26 -13.48 -14.76 -8.27
N GLU A 27 -14.09 -13.62 -8.56
CA GLU A 27 -15.33 -13.54 -9.35
C GLU A 27 -15.14 -14.16 -10.74
N HIS A 28 -14.05 -13.81 -11.42
CA HIS A 28 -13.71 -14.38 -12.73
C HIS A 28 -13.54 -15.90 -12.67
N GLU A 29 -12.87 -16.43 -11.64
CA GLU A 29 -12.69 -17.87 -11.46
C GLU A 29 -14.03 -18.61 -11.26
N ILE A 30 -14.95 -18.01 -10.50
CA ILE A 30 -16.31 -18.54 -10.31
C ILE A 30 -17.05 -18.59 -11.63
N LEU A 31 -17.08 -17.49 -12.38
CA LEU A 31 -17.76 -17.40 -13.68
C LEU A 31 -17.18 -18.41 -14.68
N TRP A 32 -15.85 -18.56 -14.71
CA TRP A 32 -15.18 -19.55 -15.55
C TRP A 32 -15.62 -20.99 -15.22
N LYS A 33 -15.74 -21.34 -13.94
CA LYS A 33 -16.23 -22.67 -13.52
C LYS A 33 -17.70 -22.88 -13.91
N GLU A 34 -18.53 -21.85 -13.85
CA GLU A 34 -19.95 -21.93 -14.23
C GLU A 34 -20.12 -22.15 -15.73
N VAL A 35 -19.40 -21.36 -16.55
CA VAL A 35 -19.41 -21.47 -18.01
C VAL A 35 -19.00 -22.87 -18.47
N ASN A 36 -17.95 -23.44 -17.88
CA ASN A 36 -17.48 -24.78 -18.23
C ASN A 36 -18.41 -25.92 -17.78
N ARG A 37 -19.32 -25.68 -16.83
CA ARG A 37 -20.25 -26.71 -16.33
C ARG A 37 -21.52 -26.85 -17.16
N LYS A 38 -22.09 -25.75 -17.66
CA LYS A 38 -23.34 -25.75 -18.45
C LYS A 38 -23.32 -24.64 -19.51
N PRO A 39 -22.93 -24.93 -20.75
CA PRO A 39 -23.05 -23.95 -21.83
C PRO A 39 -24.55 -23.69 -22.10
N THR A 40 -25.04 -22.55 -21.58
CA THR A 40 -26.45 -22.12 -21.65
C THR A 40 -26.50 -20.68 -22.15
N SER A 41 -27.67 -20.14 -22.51
CA SER A 41 -27.85 -18.73 -22.96
C SER A 41 -27.39 -17.65 -21.96
N ILE A 42 -27.14 -18.01 -20.70
CA ILE A 42 -26.56 -17.16 -19.66
C ILE A 42 -25.05 -16.93 -19.88
N MET A 43 -24.41 -17.72 -20.74
CA MET A 43 -22.98 -17.69 -21.04
C MET A 43 -22.53 -16.36 -21.64
N GLU A 44 -23.34 -15.73 -22.50
CA GLU A 44 -22.98 -14.43 -23.08
C GLU A 44 -22.80 -13.35 -22.00
N ARG A 45 -23.69 -13.33 -20.98
CA ARG A 45 -23.57 -12.41 -19.85
C ARG A 45 -22.33 -12.71 -19.00
N ALA A 46 -22.06 -13.99 -18.74
CA ALA A 46 -20.88 -14.41 -17.98
C ALA A 46 -19.58 -14.03 -18.70
N LEU A 47 -19.48 -14.31 -20.01
CA LEU A 47 -18.33 -13.94 -20.85
C LEU A 47 -18.15 -12.42 -20.92
N ASN A 48 -19.22 -11.66 -21.10
CA ASN A 48 -19.18 -10.19 -21.09
C ASN A 48 -18.70 -9.65 -19.74
N ARG A 49 -19.15 -10.25 -18.63
CA ARG A 49 -18.68 -9.87 -17.28
C ARG A 49 -17.20 -10.23 -17.09
N MET A 50 -16.77 -11.41 -17.53
CA MET A 50 -15.36 -11.82 -17.47
C MET A 50 -14.47 -10.87 -18.26
N ALA A 51 -14.86 -10.49 -19.48
CA ALA A 51 -14.13 -9.49 -20.26
C ALA A 51 -14.06 -8.13 -19.55
N ALA A 52 -15.17 -7.69 -18.95
CA ALA A 52 -15.19 -6.46 -18.15
C ALA A 52 -14.28 -6.55 -16.93
N ILE A 53 -14.23 -7.70 -16.24
CA ILE A 53 -13.32 -7.95 -15.12
C ILE A 53 -11.86 -7.83 -15.58
N CYS A 54 -11.48 -8.43 -16.71
CA CYS A 54 -10.12 -8.32 -17.23
C CYS A 54 -9.73 -6.85 -17.45
N ASN A 55 -10.60 -6.05 -18.08
CA ASN A 55 -10.37 -4.63 -18.29
C ASN A 55 -10.27 -3.85 -16.97
N GLU A 56 -11.11 -4.16 -15.98
CA GLU A 56 -11.10 -3.52 -14.66
C GLU A 56 -9.80 -3.85 -13.91
N VAL A 57 -9.36 -5.12 -13.92
CA VAL A 57 -8.10 -5.56 -13.31
C VAL A 57 -6.91 -4.88 -13.98
N GLU A 58 -6.87 -4.81 -15.30
CA GLU A 58 -5.79 -4.13 -16.04
C GLU A 58 -5.70 -2.63 -15.67
N SER A 59 -6.85 -1.96 -15.64
CA SER A 59 -6.94 -0.55 -15.22
C SER A 59 -6.46 -0.35 -13.78
N LEU A 60 -6.91 -1.20 -12.85
CA LEU A 60 -6.50 -1.15 -11.45
C LEU A 60 -5.00 -1.41 -11.27
N ALA A 61 -4.44 -2.38 -11.99
CA ALA A 61 -3.00 -2.68 -11.96
C ALA A 61 -2.16 -1.51 -12.47
N LEU A 62 -2.62 -0.78 -13.50
CA LEU A 62 -1.97 0.44 -13.98
C LEU A 62 -2.00 1.54 -12.90
N ILE A 63 -3.14 1.78 -12.27
CA ILE A 63 -3.27 2.77 -11.19
C ILE A 63 -2.37 2.41 -10.02
N GLN A 64 -2.35 1.14 -9.63
CA GLN A 64 -1.50 0.63 -8.56
C GLN A 64 -0.02 0.90 -8.85
N LYS A 65 0.42 0.60 -10.09
CA LYS A 65 1.79 0.82 -10.54
C LYS A 65 2.19 2.30 -10.46
N GLU A 66 1.32 3.21 -10.89
CA GLU A 66 1.58 4.65 -10.79
C GLU A 66 1.63 5.13 -9.34
N LYS A 67 0.77 4.61 -8.46
CA LYS A 67 0.84 4.90 -7.02
C LYS A 67 2.12 4.37 -6.37
N GLN A 68 2.59 3.19 -6.79
CA GLN A 68 3.84 2.64 -6.29
C GLN A 68 5.05 3.49 -6.72
N LYS A 69 5.09 3.94 -7.97
CA LYS A 69 6.11 4.90 -8.43
C LYS A 69 6.08 6.19 -7.62
N ALA A 70 4.89 6.71 -7.33
CA ALA A 70 4.75 7.91 -6.51
C ALA A 70 5.31 7.69 -5.10
N LEU A 71 5.08 6.51 -4.49
CA LEU A 71 5.71 6.16 -3.21
C LEU A 71 7.23 6.10 -3.32
N ASP A 72 7.77 5.49 -4.38
CA ASP A 72 9.23 5.40 -4.58
C ASP A 72 9.87 6.79 -4.74
N GLU A 73 9.18 7.73 -5.41
CA GLU A 73 9.61 9.12 -5.51
C GLU A 73 9.48 9.86 -4.19
N MET A 74 8.40 9.64 -3.45
CA MET A 74 8.23 10.17 -2.10
C MET A 74 9.33 9.65 -1.18
N ASP A 75 9.72 8.37 -1.25
CA ASP A 75 10.79 7.79 -0.45
C ASP A 75 12.14 8.45 -0.74
N LYS A 76 12.47 8.69 -2.01
CA LYS A 76 13.69 9.46 -2.38
C LYS A 76 13.67 10.87 -1.80
N LYS A 77 12.51 11.54 -1.84
CA LYS A 77 12.34 12.88 -1.25
C LYS A 77 12.38 12.85 0.28
N ILE A 78 11.86 11.79 0.89
CA ILE A 78 11.95 11.50 2.32
C ILE A 78 13.41 11.37 2.77
N ASP A 79 14.24 10.68 1.99
CA ASP A 79 15.68 10.56 2.26
C ASP A 79 16.42 11.90 2.15
N GLU A 80 15.97 12.80 1.26
CA GLU A 80 16.49 14.17 1.12
C GLU A 80 16.12 15.07 2.32
N PHE A 81 15.06 14.78 3.09
CA PHE A 81 14.70 15.57 4.27
C PHE A 81 15.77 15.40 5.37
N GLN A 82 16.55 16.46 5.59
CA GLN A 82 17.70 16.45 6.53
C GLN A 82 17.32 16.40 8.01
N SER A 83 16.07 16.68 8.36
CA SER A 83 15.64 16.73 9.75
C SER A 83 15.64 15.33 10.36
N ILE A 84 16.52 15.11 11.34
CA ILE A 84 16.57 13.87 12.14
C ILE A 84 15.21 13.51 12.75
N TYR A 85 14.38 14.51 13.06
CA TYR A 85 13.01 14.32 13.54
C TYR A 85 12.16 13.59 12.50
N TYR A 86 12.27 13.99 11.23
CA TYR A 86 11.50 13.41 10.15
C TYR A 86 11.95 11.98 9.85
N LYS A 87 13.27 11.73 9.81
CA LYS A 87 13.83 10.38 9.63
C LYS A 87 13.36 9.41 10.71
N VAL A 88 13.42 9.83 11.98
CA VAL A 88 12.93 9.03 13.11
C VAL A 88 11.43 8.77 13.01
N ALA A 89 10.62 9.76 12.62
CA ALA A 89 9.19 9.60 12.45
C ALA A 89 8.85 8.57 11.37
N TYR A 90 9.47 8.70 10.21
CA TYR A 90 9.27 7.81 9.07
C TYR A 90 9.69 6.38 9.41
N MET A 91 10.89 6.19 9.94
CA MET A 91 11.38 4.84 10.27
C MET A 91 10.55 4.17 11.37
N ARG A 92 10.04 4.94 12.34
CA ARG A 92 9.21 4.43 13.45
C ARG A 92 7.78 4.12 13.01
N ASP A 93 7.12 5.08 12.36
CA ASP A 93 5.67 5.01 12.12
C ASP A 93 5.35 4.34 10.78
N VAL A 94 6.21 4.53 9.76
CA VAL A 94 6.03 4.00 8.40
C VAL A 94 6.76 2.66 8.24
N LYS A 95 8.10 2.63 8.35
CA LYS A 95 8.88 1.37 8.23
C LYS A 95 8.68 0.42 9.40
N GLY A 96 8.16 0.93 10.53
CA GLY A 96 7.84 0.12 11.70
C GLY A 96 9.04 -0.39 12.48
N LEU A 97 10.20 0.23 12.32
CA LEU A 97 11.44 -0.15 12.99
C LEU A 97 11.40 0.20 14.48
N SER A 98 12.12 -0.61 15.27
CA SER A 98 12.33 -0.31 16.68
C SER A 98 13.26 0.91 16.83
N LEU A 99 13.12 1.67 17.92
CA LEU A 99 14.01 2.82 18.17
C LEU A 99 15.49 2.41 18.27
N VAL A 100 15.77 1.15 18.66
CA VAL A 100 17.13 0.59 18.68
C VAL A 100 17.65 0.43 17.26
N SER A 101 16.86 -0.20 16.38
CA SER A 101 17.21 -0.37 14.95
C SER A 101 17.42 0.97 14.25
N ILE A 102 16.56 1.96 14.56
CA ILE A 102 16.69 3.33 14.05
C ILE A 102 18.00 3.98 14.51
N GLY A 103 18.40 3.77 15.78
CA GLY A 103 19.68 4.25 16.28
C GLY A 103 20.87 3.66 15.54
N LEU A 104 20.86 2.35 15.30
CA LEU A 104 21.90 1.67 14.54
C LEU A 104 22.00 2.18 13.10
N GLU A 105 20.86 2.33 12.41
CA GLU A 105 20.80 2.74 11.00
C GLU A 105 21.18 4.22 10.79
N LEU A 106 20.85 5.09 11.75
CA LEU A 106 21.18 6.52 11.70
C LEU A 106 22.51 6.88 12.38
N GLY A 107 23.18 5.93 13.03
CA GLY A 107 24.45 6.16 13.73
C GLY A 107 24.30 6.95 15.05
N TYR A 108 23.16 6.83 15.74
CA TYR A 108 22.90 7.51 17.01
C TYR A 108 22.55 6.53 18.14
N SER A 109 22.73 6.98 19.39
CA SER A 109 22.32 6.19 20.56
C SER A 109 20.80 6.05 20.68
N TYR A 110 20.36 4.96 21.31
CA TYR A 110 18.95 4.73 21.61
C TYR A 110 18.33 5.90 22.38
N GLU A 111 19.00 6.43 23.40
CA GLU A 111 18.56 7.56 24.21
C GLU A 111 18.32 8.83 23.38
N TYR A 112 19.19 9.11 22.40
CA TYR A 112 19.04 10.25 21.51
C TYR A 112 17.82 10.07 20.60
N ILE A 113 17.67 8.90 19.98
CA ILE A 113 16.51 8.57 19.14
C ILE A 113 15.21 8.57 19.94
N ARG A 114 15.23 8.11 21.19
CA ARG A 114 14.06 8.14 22.09
C ARG A 114 13.62 9.57 22.38
N LYS A 115 14.55 10.49 22.68
CA LYS A 115 14.25 11.92 22.88
C LYS A 115 13.64 12.57 21.64
N ILE A 116 14.16 12.23 20.46
CA ILE A 116 13.62 12.72 19.19
C ILE A 116 12.22 12.16 18.95
N SER A 117 12.03 10.85 19.11
CA SER A 117 10.76 10.16 18.97
C SER A 117 9.66 10.77 19.87
N MET A 118 9.99 11.17 21.10
CA MET A 118 9.04 11.85 21.99
C MET A 118 8.61 13.24 21.50
N LYS A 119 9.47 13.95 20.77
CA LYS A 119 9.18 15.27 20.22
C LYS A 119 8.37 15.21 18.92
N VAL A 120 8.31 14.05 18.27
CA VAL A 120 7.58 13.88 17.01
C VAL A 120 6.24 13.17 17.24
N PRO A 121 5.11 13.85 16.95
CA PRO A 121 3.79 13.25 17.11
C PRO A 121 3.69 11.96 16.28
N ARG A 122 2.96 10.97 16.82
CA ARG A 122 2.74 9.71 16.12
C ARG A 122 1.74 9.89 15.00
N THR A 123 2.09 9.45 13.81
CA THR A 123 1.13 9.29 12.73
C THR A 123 0.29 8.04 12.98
N ARG A 124 -1.01 8.08 12.69
CA ARG A 124 -1.88 6.89 12.80
C ARG A 124 -1.33 5.79 11.89
N ARG A 125 -0.95 4.67 12.49
CA ARG A 125 -0.69 3.42 11.78
C ARG A 125 -2.02 2.88 11.27
N VAL A 126 -2.12 2.61 9.97
CA VAL A 126 -3.16 1.74 9.44
C VAL A 126 -2.74 0.32 9.81
N LYS A 127 -3.52 -0.34 10.68
CA LYS A 127 -3.28 -1.76 10.98
C LYS A 127 -3.52 -2.55 9.70
N ALA A 128 -2.57 -3.38 9.30
CA ALA A 128 -2.82 -4.42 8.32
C ALA A 128 -3.99 -5.28 8.85
N LEU A 129 -5.10 -5.28 8.12
CA LEU A 129 -6.19 -6.22 8.36
C LEU A 129 -5.67 -7.57 7.85
N LEU A 130 -5.29 -8.43 8.79
CA LEU A 130 -5.00 -9.84 8.56
C LEU A 130 -6.27 -10.60 8.22
#